data_AF-A0A9P5THD4-F1
#
_entry.id   AF-A0A9P5THD4-F1
#
_cell.length_a   1.000
_cell.length_b   1.000
_cell.length_c   1.000
_cell.angle_alpha   90.00
_cell.angle_beta   90.00
_cell.angle_gamma   90.00
#
_symmetry.space_group_name_H-M   'P 1'
#
loop_
_entity.id
_entity.type
_entity.pdbx_description
1 polymer ?
#
loop_
_entity_poly.entity_id
_entity_poly.type
_entity_poly.pdbx_seq_one_letter_code
_entity_poly.pdbx_strand_id
1 'polypeptide(L)' 'MGNLNRSAKSSSGWTLDDLDSYHITLNQVDTLPFFGLTELPRPSVDLELLIKVNAGAM' A
#
# COMPACT_ATOMS: atom_id res chain seq x y z
N MET A 1 -24.60 13.90 -24.20
CA MET A 1 -24.21 12.57 -23.67
C MET A 1 -23.12 12.03 -24.58
N GLY A 2 -21.85 12.20 -24.21
CA GLY A 2 -20.72 11.77 -25.03
C GLY A 2 -20.56 10.25 -24.99
N ASN A 3 -20.24 9.63 -26.13
CA ASN A 3 -19.92 8.21 -26.20
C ASN A 3 -18.65 7.93 -25.38
N LEU A 4 -18.81 7.42 -24.16
CA LEU A 4 -17.69 6.92 -23.36
C LEU A 4 -17.12 5.69 -24.06
N ASN A 5 -15.88 5.79 -24.56
CA ASN A 5 -15.17 4.68 -25.18
C ASN A 5 -14.77 3.66 -24.10
N ARG A 6 -15.57 2.60 -23.93
CA ARG A 6 -15.42 1.62 -22.84
C ARG A 6 -14.40 0.52 -23.15
N SER A 7 -13.22 0.88 -23.64
CA SER A 7 -12.12 -0.07 -23.75
C SER A 7 -11.50 -0.33 -22.37
N ALA A 8 -11.18 -1.59 -22.07
CA ALA A 8 -10.47 -1.93 -20.85
C ALA A 8 -9.11 -1.22 -20.83
N LYS A 9 -8.92 -0.35 -19.84
CA LYS A 9 -7.68 0.40 -19.64
C LYS A 9 -6.79 -0.37 -18.67
N SER A 10 -5.48 -0.42 -18.95
CA SER A 10 -4.48 -0.90 -17.98
C SER A 10 -4.63 -0.15 -16.66
N SER A 11 -4.35 -0.79 -15.53
CA SER A 11 -4.41 -0.15 -14.20
C SER A 11 -3.57 1.13 -14.14
N SER A 12 -2.40 1.13 -14.79
CA SER A 12 -1.51 2.29 -14.90
C SER A 12 -1.99 3.38 -15.87
N GLY A 13 -3.03 3.11 -16.66
CA GLY A 13 -3.55 4.04 -17.64
C GLY A 13 -4.63 4.97 -17.11
N TRP A 14 -5.19 4.73 -15.93
CA TRP A 14 -6.26 5.55 -15.37
C TRP A 14 -5.75 6.91 -14.91
N THR A 15 -6.36 7.98 -15.42
CA THR A 15 -6.14 9.35 -14.92
C THR A 15 -7.26 9.76 -13.97
N LEU A 16 -7.07 10.84 -13.20
CA LEU A 16 -8.14 11.40 -12.35
C LEU A 16 -9.35 11.82 -13.19
N ASP A 17 -9.14 12.46 -14.34
CA ASP A 17 -10.21 12.87 -15.26
C ASP A 17 -11.05 11.68 -15.76
N ASP A 18 -10.41 10.53 -15.99
CA ASP A 18 -11.13 9.31 -16.35
C ASP A 18 -12.02 8.86 -15.19
N LEU A 19 -11.46 8.80 -13.97
CA LEU A 19 -12.20 8.37 -12.79
C LEU A 19 -13.42 9.26 -12.55
N ASP A 20 -13.26 10.57 -12.67
CA ASP A 20 -14.35 11.54 -12.55
C ASP A 20 -15.41 11.35 -13.65
N SER A 21 -14.98 11.15 -14.91
CA SER A 21 -15.88 10.91 -16.04
C SER A 21 -16.72 9.64 -15.89
N TYR A 22 -16.16 8.62 -15.23
CA TYR A 22 -16.84 7.35 -14.94
C TYR A 22 -17.52 7.31 -13.56
N HIS A 23 -17.48 8.40 -12.78
CA HIS A 23 -17.98 8.45 -11.39
C HIS A 23 -17.39 7.36 -10.48
N ILE A 24 -16.09 7.08 -10.65
CA ILE A 24 -15.35 6.10 -9.84
C ILE A 24 -14.62 6.83 -8.72
N THR A 25 -14.82 6.40 -7.48
CA THR A 25 -14.12 6.93 -6.30
C THR A 25 -13.06 5.95 -5.82
N LEU A 26 -11.84 6.44 -5.54
CA LEU A 26 -10.78 5.65 -4.93
C LEU A 26 -10.76 5.88 -3.42
N ASN A 27 -10.84 4.79 -2.65
CA ASN A 27 -10.69 4.82 -1.20
C ASN A 27 -9.36 4.17 -0.83
N GLN A 28 -8.45 4.94 -0.26
CA GLN A 28 -7.21 4.41 0.29
C GLN A 28 -7.53 3.73 1.64
N VAL A 29 -7.14 2.46 1.76
CA VAL A 29 -7.35 1.65 2.95
C VAL A 29 -6.02 1.01 3.33
N ASP A 30 -5.70 1.00 4.62
CA ASP A 30 -4.51 0.31 5.11
C ASP A 30 -4.61 -1.19 4.86
N THR A 31 -3.47 -1.82 4.58
CA THR A 31 -3.43 -3.25 4.20
C THR A 31 -3.94 -4.16 5.31
N LEU A 32 -3.63 -3.86 6.56
CA LEU A 32 -4.04 -4.65 7.72
C LEU A 32 -5.57 -4.73 7.86
N PRO A 33 -6.32 -3.61 7.99
CA PRO A 33 -7.77 -3.67 8.04
C PRO A 33 -8.38 -4.21 6.74
N PHE A 34 -7.77 -3.96 5.58
CA PHE A 34 -8.24 -4.54 4.30
C PHE A 34 -8.23 -6.07 4.30
N PHE A 35 -7.15 -6.68 4.82
CA PHE A 35 -7.02 -8.13 4.93
C PHE A 35 -7.61 -8.71 6.23
N GLY A 36 -8.23 -7.88 7.09
CA GLY A 36 -8.72 -8.30 8.40
C GLY A 36 -7.61 -8.78 9.34
N LEU A 37 -6.37 -8.33 9.12
CA LEU A 37 -5.20 -8.72 9.88
C LEU A 37 -4.97 -7.75 11.04
N THR A 38 -4.46 -8.28 12.14
CA THR A 38 -3.96 -7.47 13.25
C THR A 38 -2.46 -7.26 13.09
N GLU A 39 -2.00 -6.05 13.41
CA GLU A 39 -0.59 -5.73 13.42
C GLU A 39 0.13 -6.59 14.46
N LEU A 40 1.15 -7.34 14.05
CA LEU A 40 1.95 -8.13 14.98
C LEU A 40 2.82 -7.19 15.83
N PRO A 41 2.97 -7.46 17.13
CA PRO A 41 3.88 -6.69 17.96
C PRO A 41 5.28 -6.76 17.37
N ARG A 42 5.99 -5.62 17.40
CA ARG A 42 7.38 -5.58 16.94
C ARG A 42 8.19 -6.64 17.70
N PRO A 43 9.03 -7.43 17.02
CA PRO A 43 9.85 -8.41 17.70
C PRO A 43 10.68 -7.70 18.76
N SER A 44 10.69 -8.23 19.98
CA SER A 44 11.58 -7.74 21.02
C SER A 44 13.01 -7.98 20.54
N VAL A 45 13.70 -6.93 20.14
CA VAL A 45 15.13 -7.02 19.83
C VAL A 45 15.82 -7.23 21.17
N ASP A 46 16.41 -8.41 21.34
CA ASP A 46 17.28 -8.67 22.48
C ASP A 46 18.46 -7.70 22.45
N LEU A 47 18.63 -6.93 23.53
CA LEU A 47 19.70 -5.95 23.67
C LEU A 47 21.09 -6.62 23.55
N GLU A 48 21.23 -7.90 23.90
CA GLU A 48 22.48 -8.63 23.70
C GLU A 48 22.86 -8.77 22.21
N LEU A 49 21.88 -8.93 21.31
CA LEU A 49 22.11 -8.98 19.87
C LEU A 49 22.51 -7.62 19.32
N LEU A 50 21.92 -6.54 19.84
CA LEU A 50 22.24 -5.17 19.46
C LEU A 50 23.67 -4.78 19.85
N ILE A 51 24.13 -5.23 21.03
CA ILE A 51 25.48 -4.94 21.55
C ILE A 51 26.55 -5.74 20.78
N LYS A 52 26.28 -6.99 20.40
CA LYS A 52 27.24 -7.83 19.66
C LYS A 52 27.50 -7.36 18.24
N VAL A 53 26.52 -6.77 17.55
CA VAL A 53 26.71 -6.17 16.21
C VAL A 53 27.72 -5.01 16.25
N ASN A 54 27.72 -4.22 17.32
CA ASN A 54 28.65 -3.11 17.47
C ASN A 54 30.07 -3.56 17.88
N ALA A 55 30.20 -4.72 18.52
CA ALA A 55 31.48 -5.27 18.97
C ALA A 55 32.34 -5.89 17.85
N GLY A 56 31.83 -5.99 16.62
CA GLY A 56 32.58 -6.46 15.44
C GLY A 56 33.07 -5.35 14.50
N ALA A 57 32.84 -4.07 14.85
CA ALA A 57 33.23 -2.90 14.06
C ALA A 57 34.45 -2.15 14.63
N MET A 58 35.25 -2.81 15.49
CA MET A 58 36.52 -2.30 16.01
C MET A 58 37.68 -3.17 15.54
#